data_AF-A0A365TNC2-F1
#
_entry.id   AF-A0A365TNC2-F1
#
_cell.length_a   1.000
_cell.length_b   1.000
_cell.length_c   1.000
_cell.angle_alpha   90.00
_cell.angle_beta   90.00
_cell.angle_gamma   90.00
#
_symmetry.space_group_name_H-M   'P 1'
#
loop_
_entity.id
_entity.type
_entity.pdbx_description
1 polymer ?
#
loop_
_entity_poly.entity_id
_entity_poly.type
_entity_poly.pdbx_seq_one_letter_code
_entity_poly.pdbx_strand_id
1 'polypeptide(L)'
;MKGNIPLWLKISYTIMVLVIIPVYWRDLGPANFLWFSDIALFSLVAALWFENRLINSTMAVAVFFLESAWVLDFLTGGNLIQISAYMFDPDTTMHIRVISGLFHITLPPVLLYLLVKLGYDKRALLLQTIIALVVLPVTYWVTSRRIMLTGCMGLQGSKTYYLIIFIW
;
A
#
# COMPACT_ATOMS: atom_id res chain seq x y z
N MET A 1 22.96 8.64 -13.70
CA MET A 1 22.07 9.75 -13.29
C MET A 1 22.37 10.05 -11.82
N LYS A 2 22.83 11.26 -11.48
CA LYS A 2 22.96 11.66 -10.07
C LYS A 2 21.54 11.82 -9.52
N GLY A 3 21.21 11.05 -8.48
CA GLY A 3 20.01 11.26 -7.72
C GLY A 3 20.00 12.68 -7.18
N ASN A 4 18.91 13.40 -7.42
CA ASN A 4 18.63 14.65 -6.74
C ASN A 4 17.11 14.70 -6.57
N ILE A 5 16.62 13.96 -5.58
CA ILE A 5 15.21 13.96 -5.20
C ILE A 5 14.98 15.22 -4.35
N PRO A 6 13.96 16.04 -4.67
CA PRO A 6 13.74 17.29 -3.96
C PRO A 6 13.44 17.05 -2.47
N LEU A 7 14.04 17.85 -1.60
CA LEU A 7 13.91 17.71 -0.14
C LEU A 7 12.45 17.83 0.33
N TRP A 8 11.66 18.70 -0.30
CA TRP A 8 10.25 18.88 0.07
C TRP A 8 9.47 17.57 -0.06
N LEU A 9 9.76 16.73 -1.06
CA LEU A 9 9.10 15.45 -1.27
C LEU A 9 9.52 14.44 -0.20
N LYS A 10 10.81 14.41 0.17
CA LYS A 10 11.32 13.55 1.25
C LYS A 10 10.61 13.88 2.58
N ILE A 11 10.53 15.17 2.90
CA ILE A 11 9.92 15.66 4.14
C ILE A 11 8.41 15.40 4.14
N SER A 12 7.69 15.82 3.10
CA SER A 12 6.22 15.67 3.05
C SER A 12 5.79 14.21 3.10
N TYR A 13 6.49 13.33 2.37
CA TYR A 13 6.21 11.90 2.40
C TYR A 13 6.52 11.29 3.78
N THR A 14 7.63 11.67 4.41
CA THR A 14 7.96 11.20 5.77
C THR A 14 6.92 11.64 6.79
N ILE A 15 6.45 12.90 6.73
CA ILE A 15 5.39 13.40 7.62
C ILE A 15 4.09 12.63 7.40
N MET A 16 3.70 12.40 6.15
CA MET A 16 2.52 11.61 5.81
C MET A 16 2.58 10.21 6.45
N VAL A 17 3.72 9.53 6.33
CA VAL A 17 3.93 8.21 6.95
C VAL A 17 3.84 8.27 8.47
N LEU A 18 4.47 9.26 9.12
CA LEU A 18 4.42 9.43 10.58
C LEU A 18 3.01 9.71 11.11
N VAL A 19 2.12 10.28 10.29
CA VAL A 19 0.70 10.49 10.64
C VAL A 19 -0.11 9.21 10.41
N ILE A 20 0.12 8.49 9.31
CA ILE A 20 -0.62 7.26 8.97
C ILE A 20 -0.38 6.17 10.04
N ILE A 21 0.88 5.92 10.41
CA ILE A 21 1.27 4.81 11.31
C ILE A 21 0.44 4.78 12.61
N PRO A 22 0.42 5.84 13.44
CA PRO A 22 -0.28 5.77 14.72
C PRO A 22 -1.79 5.60 14.56
N VAL A 23 -2.37 6.18 13.51
CA VAL A 23 -3.82 6.06 13.25
C VAL A 23 -4.16 4.63 12.82
N TYR A 24 -3.45 4.09 11.84
CA TYR A 24 -3.68 2.72 11.36
C TYR A 24 -3.39 1.69 12.44
N TRP A 25 -2.33 1.88 13.23
CA TRP A 25 -2.03 0.98 14.34
C TRP A 25 -3.17 0.92 15.35
N ARG A 26 -3.74 2.08 15.70
CA ARG A 26 -4.82 2.18 16.68
C ARG A 26 -6.12 1.59 16.15
N ASP A 27 -6.50 1.93 14.92
CA ASP A 27 -7.85 1.68 14.41
C ASP A 27 -7.95 0.38 13.60
N LEU A 28 -6.89 -0.02 12.90
CA LEU A 28 -6.83 -1.23 12.05
C LEU A 28 -5.95 -2.34 12.66
N GLY A 29 -5.11 -1.99 13.63
CA GLY A 29 -4.22 -2.92 14.32
C GLY A 29 -2.90 -3.16 13.57
N PRO A 30 -1.91 -3.75 14.25
CA PRO A 30 -0.55 -3.91 13.71
C PRO A 30 -0.46 -4.87 12.53
N ALA A 31 -1.38 -5.84 12.42
CA ALA A 31 -1.43 -6.78 11.30
C ALA A 31 -1.72 -6.07 9.96
N ASN A 32 -2.32 -4.87 9.99
CA ASN A 32 -2.54 -4.04 8.80
C ASN A 32 -1.22 -3.62 8.12
N PHE A 33 -0.09 -3.62 8.83
CA PHE A 33 1.18 -3.25 8.21
C PHE A 33 1.85 -4.39 7.42
N LEU A 34 1.21 -5.56 7.34
CA LEU A 34 1.65 -6.69 6.51
C LEU A 34 1.18 -6.58 5.05
N TRP A 35 0.37 -5.57 4.75
CA TRP A 35 -0.01 -5.24 3.38
C TRP A 35 1.19 -4.78 2.57
N PHE A 36 1.27 -5.19 1.30
CA PHE A 36 2.37 -4.75 0.43
C PHE A 36 2.37 -3.26 0.22
N SER A 37 1.18 -2.65 0.19
CA SER A 37 1.00 -1.20 0.14
C SER A 37 1.63 -0.54 1.36
N ASP A 38 1.32 -1.01 2.58
CA ASP A 38 1.90 -0.50 3.82
C ASP A 38 3.42 -0.75 3.90
N ILE A 39 3.90 -1.92 3.47
CA ILE A 39 5.34 -2.20 3.36
C ILE A 39 6.01 -1.22 2.38
N ALA A 40 5.35 -0.93 1.25
CA ALA A 40 5.81 0.05 0.28
C ALA A 40 5.79 1.48 0.85
N LEU A 41 4.76 1.84 1.62
CA LEU A 41 4.64 3.12 2.32
C LEU A 41 5.87 3.39 3.19
N PHE A 42 6.30 2.42 3.99
CA PHE A 42 7.51 2.57 4.82
C PHE A 42 8.78 2.51 4.01
N SER A 43 8.88 1.55 3.09
CA SER A 43 10.08 1.33 2.28
C SER A 43 10.41 2.54 1.41
N LEU A 44 9.40 3.27 0.95
CA LEU A 44 9.59 4.47 0.15
C LEU A 44 10.20 5.64 0.92
N VAL A 45 10.04 5.71 2.25
CA VAL A 45 10.81 6.66 3.06
C VAL A 45 12.30 6.39 2.88
N ALA A 46 12.73 5.14 3.03
CA ALA A 46 14.12 4.77 2.81
C ALA A 46 14.55 4.98 1.35
N ALA A 47 13.70 4.65 0.38
CA ALA A 47 13.99 4.86 -1.04
C ALA A 47 14.20 6.35 -1.38
N LEU A 48 13.40 7.25 -0.79
CA LEU A 48 13.49 8.70 -0.99
C LEU A 48 14.75 9.29 -0.34
N TRP A 49 15.06 8.91 0.91
CA TRP A 49 16.19 9.47 1.64
C TRP A 49 17.53 8.96 1.10
N PHE A 50 17.64 7.67 0.82
CA PHE A 50 18.85 7.06 0.26
C PHE A 50 18.92 7.14 -1.26
N GLU A 51 17.88 7.67 -1.91
CA GLU A 51 17.74 7.73 -3.37
C GLU A 51 18.01 6.36 -4.02
N ASN A 52 17.48 5.32 -3.37
CA ASN A 52 17.82 3.94 -3.64
C ASN A 52 16.86 3.34 -4.68
N ARG A 53 17.36 3.21 -5.92
CA ARG A 53 16.61 2.63 -7.04
C ARG A 53 16.13 1.20 -6.77
N LEU A 54 16.85 0.40 -5.99
CA LEU A 54 16.52 -1.00 -5.75
C LEU A 54 15.29 -1.11 -4.85
N ILE A 55 15.25 -0.34 -3.76
CA ILE A 55 14.09 -0.31 -2.85
C ILE A 55 12.86 0.15 -3.63
N ASN A 56 12.97 1.28 -4.34
CA ASN A 56 11.86 1.80 -5.16
C ASN A 56 11.39 0.77 -6.20
N SER A 57 12.31 0.14 -6.94
CA SER A 57 11.94 -0.83 -7.96
C SER A 57 11.29 -2.08 -7.36
N THR A 58 11.77 -2.54 -6.21
CA THR A 58 11.20 -3.71 -5.50
C THR A 58 9.76 -3.42 -5.09
N MET A 59 9.50 -2.24 -4.51
CA MET A 59 8.15 -1.82 -4.12
C MET A 59 7.26 -1.52 -5.33
N ALA A 60 7.81 -0.99 -6.43
CA ALA A 60 7.05 -0.77 -7.65
C ALA A 60 6.54 -2.10 -8.24
N VAL A 61 7.37 -3.14 -8.27
CA VAL A 61 6.95 -4.49 -8.67
C VAL A 61 5.85 -5.01 -7.74
N ALA A 62 5.94 -4.70 -6.44
CA ALA A 62 4.98 -5.15 -5.45
C ALA A 62 3.57 -4.57 -5.66
N VAL A 63 3.48 -3.25 -5.86
CA VAL A 63 2.19 -2.55 -5.68
C VAL A 63 1.81 -1.56 -6.78
N PHE A 64 2.71 -1.19 -7.70
CA PHE A 64 2.43 -0.08 -8.62
C PHE A 64 1.13 -0.27 -9.42
N PHE A 65 0.91 -1.48 -9.96
CA PHE A 65 -0.30 -1.78 -10.74
C PHE A 65 -1.55 -1.88 -9.85
N LEU A 66 -1.43 -2.47 -8.66
CA LEU A 66 -2.55 -2.58 -7.72
C LEU A 66 -3.02 -1.22 -7.21
N GLU A 67 -2.08 -0.35 -6.86
CA GLU A 67 -2.35 1.02 -6.43
C GLU A 67 -2.90 1.87 -7.57
N SER A 68 -2.39 1.68 -8.80
CA SER A 68 -2.95 2.35 -9.97
C SER A 68 -4.39 1.90 -10.23
N ALA A 69 -4.68 0.60 -10.09
CA ALA A 69 -6.03 0.06 -10.18
C ALA A 69 -6.94 0.62 -9.08
N TRP A 70 -6.41 0.78 -7.85
CA TRP A 70 -7.14 1.38 -6.75
C TRP A 70 -7.53 2.82 -7.04
N VAL A 71 -6.60 3.63 -7.58
CA VAL A 71 -6.88 5.01 -7.97
C VAL A 71 -7.93 5.06 -9.07
N LEU A 72 -7.86 4.18 -10.08
CA LEU A 72 -8.88 4.11 -11.13
C LEU A 72 -10.26 3.74 -10.58
N ASP A 73 -10.32 2.74 -9.71
CA ASP A 73 -11.57 2.35 -9.05
C ASP A 73 -12.14 3.50 -8.21
N PHE A 74 -11.29 4.21 -7.46
CA PHE A 74 -11.68 5.36 -6.65
C PHE A 74 -12.29 6.48 -7.50
N LEU A 75 -11.70 6.78 -8.66
CA LEU A 75 -12.23 7.77 -9.60
C LEU A 75 -13.61 7.39 -10.16
N THR A 76 -13.97 6.09 -10.16
CA THR A 76 -15.30 5.61 -10.54
C THR A 76 -16.30 5.53 -9.38
N GLY A 77 -15.95 6.04 -8.19
CA GLY A 77 -16.78 5.89 -7.00
C GLY A 77 -16.72 4.48 -6.40
N GLY A 78 -15.65 3.73 -6.65
CA GLY A 78 -15.49 2.35 -6.22
C GLY A 78 -16.31 1.33 -7.00
N ASN A 79 -16.78 1.66 -8.21
CA ASN A 79 -17.72 0.84 -8.96
C ASN A 79 -17.09 -0.08 -10.01
N LEU A 80 -15.79 0.03 -10.26
CA LEU A 80 -15.12 -0.70 -11.35
C LEU A 80 -14.74 -2.11 -10.92
N ILE A 81 -13.99 -2.22 -9.82
CA ILE A 81 -13.48 -3.48 -9.26
C ILE A 81 -13.69 -3.57 -7.74
N GLN A 82 -14.30 -2.54 -7.12
CA GLN A 82 -14.78 -2.52 -5.73
C GLN A 82 -13.69 -2.56 -4.65
N ILE A 83 -12.45 -2.27 -5.01
CA ILE A 83 -11.30 -2.32 -4.09
C ILE A 83 -11.14 -1.02 -3.29
N SER A 84 -11.71 0.06 -3.79
CA SER A 84 -11.84 1.35 -3.14
C SER A 84 -13.26 1.60 -2.63
N ALA A 85 -14.18 0.64 -2.74
CA ALA A 85 -15.59 0.80 -2.37
C ALA A 85 -15.78 1.25 -0.90
N TYR A 86 -14.90 0.79 0.00
CA TYR A 86 -14.89 1.23 1.40
C TYR A 86 -14.75 2.75 1.57
N MET A 87 -14.13 3.43 0.60
CA MET A 87 -13.99 4.89 0.57
C MET A 87 -15.32 5.60 0.36
N PHE A 88 -16.40 4.89 0.05
CA PHE A 88 -17.75 5.40 -0.15
C PHE A 88 -18.77 4.80 0.83
N ASP A 89 -18.32 3.90 1.72
CA ASP A 89 -19.14 3.28 2.74
C ASP A 89 -19.40 4.26 3.91
N PRO A 90 -20.67 4.53 4.26
CA PRO A 90 -21.02 5.34 5.44
C PRO A 90 -20.52 4.79 6.77
N ASP A 91 -20.30 3.48 6.88
CA ASP A 91 -19.84 2.83 8.12
C ASP A 91 -18.32 3.03 8.32
N THR A 92 -17.58 3.42 7.27
CA THR A 92 -16.15 3.74 7.39
C THR A 92 -15.95 5.15 7.93
N THR A 93 -15.21 5.25 9.03
CA THR A 93 -14.90 6.53 9.67
C THR A 93 -14.20 7.50 8.71
N MET A 94 -14.56 8.78 8.80
CA MET A 94 -14.09 9.81 7.87
C MET A 94 -12.56 9.96 7.89
N HIS A 95 -11.93 9.90 9.07
CA HIS A 95 -10.48 10.06 9.17
C HIS A 95 -9.72 8.92 8.50
N ILE A 96 -10.22 7.67 8.59
CA ILE A 96 -9.65 6.53 7.85
C ILE A 96 -9.76 6.78 6.35
N ARG A 97 -10.94 7.15 5.84
CA ARG A 97 -11.12 7.46 4.42
C ARG A 97 -10.15 8.54 3.93
N VAL A 98 -9.99 9.64 4.67
CA VAL A 98 -9.08 10.72 4.28
C VAL A 98 -7.62 10.26 4.25
N ILE A 99 -7.19 9.52 5.28
CA ILE A 99 -5.81 9.05 5.41
C ILE A 99 -5.50 7.97 4.37
N SER A 100 -6.41 7.03 4.13
CA SER A 100 -6.27 6.00 3.09
C SER A 100 -6.27 6.61 1.69
N GLY A 101 -7.14 7.61 1.45
CA GLY A 101 -7.12 8.36 0.19
C GLY A 101 -5.79 9.07 -0.04
N LEU A 102 -5.27 9.79 0.96
CA LEU A 102 -3.96 10.45 0.88
C LEU A 102 -2.85 9.45 0.57
N PHE A 103 -2.88 8.28 1.21
CA PHE A 103 -1.92 7.21 1.00
C PHE A 103 -1.98 6.66 -0.43
N HIS A 104 -3.10 6.06 -0.84
CA HIS A 104 -3.21 5.33 -2.11
C HIS A 104 -3.13 6.24 -3.33
N ILE A 105 -3.57 7.50 -3.22
CA ILE A 105 -3.42 8.49 -4.31
C ILE A 105 -1.96 8.92 -4.45
N THR A 106 -1.20 9.00 -3.35
CA THR A 106 0.20 9.48 -3.36
C THR A 106 1.18 8.39 -3.82
N LEU A 107 0.92 7.12 -3.50
CA LEU A 107 1.88 6.04 -3.69
C LEU A 107 2.29 5.80 -5.16
N PRO A 108 1.36 5.61 -6.12
CA PRO A 108 1.73 5.36 -7.52
C PRO A 108 2.51 6.51 -8.17
N PRO A 109 2.14 7.80 -8.01
CA PRO A 109 2.93 8.91 -8.54
C PRO A 109 4.36 8.97 -8.00
N VAL A 110 4.56 8.71 -6.70
CA VAL A 110 5.91 8.71 -6.09
C VAL A 110 6.75 7.55 -6.63
N LEU A 111 6.19 6.35 -6.71
CA LEU A 111 6.85 5.17 -7.30
C LEU A 111 7.29 5.45 -8.74
N LEU A 112 6.37 5.95 -9.56
CA LEU A 112 6.63 6.27 -10.96
C LEU A 112 7.69 7.37 -11.10
N TYR A 113 7.60 8.43 -10.30
CA TYR A 113 8.58 9.51 -10.29
C TYR A 113 9.99 8.98 -10.00
N LEU A 114 10.13 8.14 -8.97
CA LEU A 114 11.42 7.53 -8.62
C LEU A 114 11.89 6.53 -9.67
N LEU A 115 11.01 5.78 -10.32
CA LEU A 115 11.37 4.90 -11.45
C LEU A 115 11.92 5.72 -12.62
N VAL A 116 11.27 6.83 -12.98
CA VAL A 116 11.74 7.73 -14.04
C VAL A 116 13.06 8.40 -13.67
N LYS A 117 13.23 8.79 -12.39
CA LYS A 117 14.40 9.56 -11.95
C LYS A 117 15.63 8.71 -11.63
N LEU A 118 15.44 7.54 -11.04
CA LEU A 118 16.53 6.65 -10.56
C LEU A 118 16.71 5.42 -11.47
N GLY A 119 15.74 5.14 -12.34
CA GLY A 119 15.69 3.95 -13.18
C GLY A 119 15.15 2.71 -12.46
N TYR A 120 14.81 1.69 -13.24
CA TYR A 120 14.43 0.37 -12.73
C TYR A 120 15.68 -0.50 -12.45
N ASP A 121 15.69 -1.19 -11.31
CA ASP A 121 16.72 -2.19 -10.99
C ASP A 121 16.21 -3.60 -11.27
N LYS A 122 16.89 -4.33 -12.16
CA LYS A 122 16.52 -5.70 -12.58
C LYS A 122 16.42 -6.73 -11.43
N ARG A 123 17.06 -6.46 -10.28
CA ARG A 123 17.00 -7.34 -9.10
C ARG A 123 15.67 -7.24 -8.35
N ALA A 124 14.85 -6.23 -8.66
CA ALA A 124 13.60 -5.95 -7.96
C ALA A 124 12.65 -7.13 -7.93
N LEU A 125 12.43 -7.80 -9.07
CA LEU A 125 11.51 -8.94 -9.14
C LEU A 125 11.94 -10.09 -8.22
N LEU A 126 13.23 -10.41 -8.19
CA LEU A 126 13.77 -11.45 -7.32
C LEU A 126 13.62 -11.08 -5.85
N LEU A 127 14.01 -9.86 -5.47
CA LEU A 127 13.86 -9.42 -4.09
C LEU A 127 12.41 -9.37 -3.66
N GLN A 128 11.52 -8.89 -4.53
CA GLN A 128 10.10 -8.84 -4.23
C GLN A 128 9.50 -10.24 -4.08
N THR A 129 9.97 -11.20 -4.88
CA THR A 129 9.59 -12.61 -4.71
C THR A 129 10.02 -13.13 -3.34
N ILE A 130 11.25 -12.84 -2.91
CA ILE A 130 11.76 -13.25 -1.59
C ILE A 130 10.94 -12.60 -0.47
N ILE A 131 10.66 -11.29 -0.57
CA ILE A 131 9.82 -10.57 0.40
C ILE A 131 8.43 -11.21 0.44
N ALA A 132 7.81 -11.47 -0.70
CA ALA A 132 6.51 -12.10 -0.79
C ALA A 132 6.51 -13.49 -0.14
N LEU A 133 7.54 -14.31 -0.40
CA LEU A 133 7.69 -15.64 0.20
C LEU A 133 7.83 -15.62 1.73
N VAL A 134 8.21 -14.48 2.33
CA VAL A 134 8.27 -14.33 3.79
C VAL A 134 6.98 -13.72 4.33
N VAL A 135 6.53 -12.61 3.73
CA VAL A 135 5.37 -11.84 4.18
C VAL A 135 4.09 -12.68 4.08
N LEU A 136 3.90 -13.44 3.00
CA LEU A 136 2.72 -14.30 2.83
C LEU A 136 2.56 -15.32 3.97
N PRO A 137 3.56 -16.16 4.28
CA PRO A 137 3.50 -17.03 5.45
C PRO A 137 3.28 -16.27 6.75
N VAL A 138 4.00 -15.17 7.00
CA VAL A 138 3.83 -14.41 8.25
C VAL A 138 2.40 -13.90 8.40
N THR A 139 1.84 -13.34 7.32
CA THR A 139 0.42 -12.93 7.28
C THR A 139 -0.50 -14.11 7.56
N TYR A 140 -0.26 -15.26 6.93
CA TYR A 140 -1.05 -16.48 7.19
C TYR A 140 -1.01 -16.92 8.67
N TRP A 141 0.14 -16.81 9.32
CA TRP A 141 0.32 -17.25 10.70
C TRP A 141 -0.26 -16.27 11.73
N VAL A 142 -0.15 -14.97 11.47
CA VAL A 142 -0.55 -13.91 12.42
C VAL A 142 -2.02 -13.51 12.24
N THR A 143 -2.62 -13.79 11.08
CA THR A 143 -4.05 -13.54 10.83
C THR A 143 -4.89 -14.82 10.98
N SER A 144 -6.08 -14.72 11.57
CA SER A 144 -6.94 -15.90 11.79
C SER A 144 -7.47 -16.49 10.47
N ARG A 145 -7.36 -17.82 10.30
CA ARG A 145 -7.74 -18.62 9.11
C ARG A 145 -9.09 -18.28 8.43
N ARG A 146 -10.07 -17.77 9.18
CA ARG A 146 -11.39 -17.36 8.68
C ARG A 146 -11.32 -16.15 7.73
N ILE A 147 -10.38 -15.25 7.98
CA ILE A 147 -10.20 -13.99 7.23
C ILE A 147 -9.63 -14.26 5.83
N MET A 148 -8.81 -15.31 5.68
CA MET A 148 -8.17 -15.64 4.40
C MET A 148 -9.11 -16.28 3.39
N LEU A 149 -10.09 -17.08 3.85
CA LEU A 149 -11.05 -17.74 2.97
C LEU A 149 -12.14 -16.79 2.45
N THR A 150 -12.56 -15.81 3.25
CA THR A 150 -13.56 -14.80 2.85
C THR A 150 -13.00 -13.76 1.88
N GLY A 151 -11.67 -13.59 1.78
CA GLY A 151 -11.07 -12.73 0.76
C GLY A 151 -10.99 -13.35 -0.65
N CYS A 152 -11.00 -14.68 -0.76
CA CYS A 152 -11.08 -15.36 -2.07
C CYS A 152 -12.51 -15.43 -2.63
N MET A 153 -13.52 -15.34 -1.77
CA MET A 153 -14.92 -15.35 -2.15
C MET A 153 -15.56 -14.08 -1.61
N GLY A 154 -15.78 -13.09 -2.47
CA GLY A 154 -16.54 -11.87 -2.15
C GLY A 154 -17.99 -12.17 -1.76
N LEU A 155 -18.20 -12.82 -0.62
CA LEU A 155 -19.50 -13.23 -0.09
C LEU A 155 -19.71 -12.52 1.24
N GLN A 156 -20.22 -11.30 1.09
CA GLN A 156 -21.42 -10.77 1.75
C GLN A 156 -21.87 -11.51 3.03
N GLY A 157 -21.90 -10.78 4.16
CA GLY A 157 -22.93 -11.05 5.19
C GLY A 157 -22.56 -11.04 6.67
N SER A 158 -21.36 -10.64 7.11
CA SER A 158 -21.12 -10.48 8.56
C SER A 158 -20.40 -9.19 8.91
N LYS A 159 -21.12 -8.33 9.63
CA LYS A 159 -20.66 -7.09 10.25
C LYS A 159 -19.45 -7.32 11.16
N THR A 160 -18.26 -7.19 10.61
CA THR A 160 -17.06 -6.80 11.36
C THR A 160 -16.10 -6.18 10.35
N TYR A 161 -15.66 -4.96 10.65
CA TYR A 161 -14.76 -4.13 9.87
C TYR A 161 -13.49 -4.87 9.47
N TYR A 162 -13.56 -5.61 8.38
CA TYR A 162 -12.43 -6.25 7.70
C TYR A 162 -12.61 -6.07 6.20
N LEU A 163 -12.97 -4.84 5.78
CA LEU A 163 -12.87 -4.47 4.39
C LEU A 163 -11.38 -4.41 4.04
N ILE A 164 -11.09 -4.93 2.86
CA ILE A 164 -9.76 -4.99 2.26
C ILE A 164 -8.94 -6.08 2.93
N ILE A 165 -9.19 -7.35 2.62
CA ILE A 165 -8.17 -8.40 2.66
C ILE A 165 -8.22 -9.17 1.34
N PHE A 166 -7.11 -9.06 0.59
CA PHE A 166 -6.79 -9.63 -0.72
C PHE A 166 -7.25 -8.87 -1.97
N ILE A 167 -6.42 -7.91 -2.41
CA ILE A 167 -5.90 -8.04 -3.78
C ILE A 167 -4.44 -8.45 -3.63
N TRP A 168 -4.15 -9.64 -4.12
CA TRP A 168 -2.85 -9.93 -4.72
C TRP A 168 -2.99 -9.70 -6.22
#